data_AF-A0A3D4I0L8-F1
#
_entry.id   AF-A0A3D4I0L8-F1
#
_cell.length_a   1.000
_cell.length_b   1.000
_cell.length_c   1.000
_cell.angle_alpha   90.00
_cell.angle_beta   90.00
_cell.angle_gamma   90.00
#
_symmetry.space_group_name_H-M   'P 1'
#
loop_
_entity.id
_entity.type
_entity.pdbx_description
1 polymer ?
#
loop_
_entity_poly.entity_id
_entity_poly.type
_entity_poly.pdbx_seq_one_letter_code
_entity_poly.pdbx_strand_id
1 'polypeptide(L)'
;MRGRLQDFAFECAQQFAFPLRHGACCCGTRRGTINSYKNLAPWEGVPPEKWNDWHWQMQNRVTSAEELSKIIPLTPSERDGIGKCLSHFRMAVTPYYASLINPENPAGPIKRQAVPTVNELRADPCEMADPLREDDYSPTPGLVHRYPDRVLFMLTHKCSMYCRHCTRRRMVGCEDYSLNSEELENAFKYIENHREVHDVLLSGGDPLILSDEWLEKIIKRLRSIKHVGVIRIGTRTPVVMPMRITGGLLSMLKKYHPIWLN
;
A
#
# COMPACT_ATOMS: atom_id res chain seq x y z
N MET A 1 3.50 26.51 27.33
CA MET A 1 2.81 25.27 26.88
C MET A 1 3.13 24.97 25.39
N ARG A 2 4.41 24.81 25.03
CA ARG A 2 4.87 24.55 23.64
C ARG A 2 5.97 23.48 23.56
N GLY A 3 6.12 22.64 24.59
CA GLY A 3 7.23 21.69 24.69
C GLY A 3 6.83 20.34 25.26
N ARG A 4 5.62 19.84 24.95
CA ARG A 4 5.15 18.52 25.41
C ARG A 4 4.59 17.61 24.30
N LEU A 5 4.61 18.08 23.04
CA LEU A 5 4.16 17.34 21.86
C LEU A 5 5.30 16.87 20.95
N GLN A 6 6.51 17.43 21.11
CA GLN A 6 7.71 16.95 20.42
C GLN A 6 8.25 15.65 21.05
N ASP A 7 8.13 15.52 22.37
CA ASP A 7 8.65 14.34 23.09
C ASP A 7 7.81 13.08 22.82
N PHE A 8 6.50 13.21 22.65
CA PHE A 8 5.61 12.05 22.44
C PHE A 8 5.74 11.43 21.03
N ALA A 9 6.04 12.24 20.01
CA ALA A 9 6.24 11.76 18.65
C ALA A 9 7.63 11.11 18.46
N PHE A 10 8.62 11.53 19.26
CA PHE A 10 9.97 10.94 19.25
C PHE A 10 10.02 9.64 20.06
N GLU A 11 9.32 9.56 21.18
CA GLU A 11 9.21 8.33 21.99
C GLU A 11 8.49 7.19 21.25
N CYS A 12 7.51 7.51 20.40
CA CYS A 12 6.79 6.49 19.62
C CYS A 12 7.63 5.93 18.46
N ALA A 13 8.50 6.75 17.84
CA ALA A 13 9.42 6.30 16.79
C ALA A 13 10.57 5.45 17.35
N GLN A 14 11.01 5.71 18.58
CA GLN A 14 12.02 4.89 19.27
C GLN A 14 11.46 3.57 19.81
N GLN A 15 10.15 3.44 20.03
CA GLN A 15 9.51 2.17 20.40
C GLN A 15 9.48 1.13 19.26
N PHE A 16 9.71 1.54 18.00
CA PHE A 16 9.85 0.61 16.86
C PHE A 16 11.30 0.22 16.55
N ALA A 17 12.27 0.81 17.25
CA ALA A 17 13.66 0.36 17.24
C ALA A 17 13.89 -0.56 18.45
N PHE A 18 13.40 -1.80 18.41
CA PHE A 18 13.67 -2.80 19.44
C PHE A 18 15.19 -3.03 19.58
N PRO A 19 15.82 -2.71 20.73
CA PRO A 19 17.02 -3.41 21.12
C PRO A 19 16.60 -4.76 21.69
N LEU A 20 17.29 -5.83 21.29
CA LEU A 20 17.22 -7.13 21.94
C LEU A 20 17.65 -6.98 23.40
N ARG A 21 16.72 -6.68 24.31
CA ARG A 21 16.93 -6.80 25.75
C ARG A 21 15.90 -7.76 26.31
N HIS A 22 16.42 -8.87 26.81
CA HIS A 22 15.70 -9.83 27.62
C HIS A 22 15.11 -9.12 28.85
N GLY A 23 13.79 -9.03 28.93
CA GLY A 23 13.07 -8.40 30.03
C GLY A 23 11.59 -8.75 29.95
N ALA A 24 11.11 -9.51 30.93
CA ALA A 24 9.80 -10.14 30.97
C ALA A 24 8.64 -9.15 30.80
N CYS A 25 7.71 -9.47 29.89
CA CYS A 25 6.43 -8.79 29.78
C CYS A 25 5.32 -9.73 30.31
N CYS A 26 4.59 -9.28 31.32
CA CYS A 26 3.56 -9.98 32.11
C CYS A 26 2.27 -10.37 31.35
N CYS A 27 2.32 -10.72 30.08
CA CYS A 27 1.16 -11.16 29.31
C CYS A 27 1.47 -12.51 28.65
N GLY A 28 0.92 -13.58 29.22
CA GLY A 28 1.12 -14.98 28.83
C GLY A 28 0.46 -15.41 27.51
N THR A 29 0.55 -14.58 26.48
CA THR A 29 0.31 -15.02 25.10
C THR A 29 1.68 -15.24 24.45
N ARG A 30 1.93 -16.44 23.91
CA ARG A 30 3.15 -16.72 23.15
C ARG A 30 3.25 -15.67 22.05
N ARG A 31 4.14 -14.68 22.21
CA ARG A 31 4.52 -13.80 21.11
C ARG A 31 5.11 -14.73 20.06
N GLY A 32 4.36 -14.98 18.98
CA GLY A 32 4.91 -15.64 17.81
C GLY A 32 6.21 -14.90 17.47
N THR A 33 7.32 -15.62 17.43
CA THR A 33 8.61 -15.08 17.04
C THR A 33 8.44 -14.44 15.68
N ILE A 34 8.52 -13.10 15.62
CA ILE A 34 8.60 -12.38 14.34
C ILE A 34 9.89 -12.89 13.70
N ASN A 35 9.78 -13.54 12.55
CA ASN A 35 10.94 -14.02 11.83
C ASN A 35 11.83 -12.82 11.48
N SER A 36 13.03 -12.80 12.04
CA SER A 36 14.06 -11.86 11.61
C SER A 36 14.37 -12.14 10.14
N TYR A 37 14.33 -11.13 9.29
CA TYR A 37 14.67 -11.28 7.86
C TYR A 37 16.09 -11.82 7.66
N LYS A 38 16.97 -11.61 8.64
CA LYS A 38 18.34 -12.14 8.66
C LYS A 38 18.40 -13.67 8.74
N ASN A 39 17.32 -14.33 9.15
CA ASN A 39 17.25 -15.78 9.26
C ASN A 39 16.53 -16.42 8.05
N LEU A 40 16.16 -15.62 7.06
CA LEU A 40 15.50 -16.10 5.85
C LEU A 40 16.53 -16.15 4.73
N ALA A 41 16.75 -17.34 4.15
CA ALA A 41 17.75 -17.58 3.11
C ALA A 41 17.83 -16.52 1.99
N PRO A 42 16.71 -15.99 1.43
CA PRO A 42 16.81 -14.96 0.39
C PRO A 42 17.35 -13.60 0.89
N TRP A 43 17.38 -13.34 2.20
CA TRP A 43 17.74 -12.04 2.78
C TRP A 43 18.77 -12.07 3.91
N GLU A 44 19.37 -13.23 4.21
CA GLU A 44 20.35 -13.43 5.30
C GLU A 44 21.53 -12.45 5.25
N GLY A 45 21.99 -12.08 4.05
CA GLY A 45 23.09 -11.13 3.83
C GLY A 45 22.67 -9.70 3.48
N VAL A 46 21.38 -9.36 3.51
CA VAL A 46 20.93 -8.02 3.11
C VAL A 46 21.32 -6.99 4.19
N PRO A 47 22.12 -5.97 3.85
CA PRO A 47 22.53 -4.97 4.83
C PRO A 47 21.32 -4.15 5.31
N PRO A 48 21.26 -3.74 6.60
CA PRO A 48 20.12 -3.00 7.16
C PRO A 48 19.74 -1.74 6.37
N GLU A 49 20.72 -1.07 5.77
CA GLU A 49 20.52 0.13 4.97
C GLU A 49 19.68 -0.16 3.73
N LYS A 50 19.91 -1.30 3.06
CA LYS A 50 19.07 -1.76 1.94
C LYS A 50 17.71 -2.22 2.41
N TRP A 51 17.64 -2.96 3.52
CA TRP A 51 16.36 -3.42 4.06
C TRP A 51 15.44 -2.24 4.43
N ASN A 52 16.00 -1.17 4.97
CA ASN A 52 15.28 0.05 5.35
C ASN A 52 15.05 1.02 4.19
N ASP A 53 15.57 0.74 2.99
CA ASP A 53 15.25 1.51 1.78
C ASP A 53 13.98 0.97 1.12
N TRP A 54 12.95 1.81 1.05
CA TRP A 54 11.69 1.43 0.44
C TRP A 54 11.80 1.20 -1.08
N HIS A 55 12.77 1.81 -1.76
CA HIS A 55 13.02 1.54 -3.18
C HIS A 55 13.55 0.11 -3.35
N TRP A 56 14.47 -0.31 -2.48
CA TRP A 56 14.96 -1.69 -2.46
C TRP A 56 13.82 -2.68 -2.18
N GLN A 57 12.93 -2.37 -1.22
CA GLN A 57 11.74 -3.18 -0.94
C GLN A 57 10.83 -3.31 -2.18
N MET A 58 10.63 -2.23 -2.95
CA MET A 58 9.83 -2.23 -4.18
C MET A 58 10.48 -3.03 -5.32
N GLN A 59 11.80 -2.95 -5.45
CA GLN A 59 12.57 -3.64 -6.50
C GLN A 59 12.70 -5.14 -6.25
N ASN A 60 12.68 -5.56 -4.98
CA ASN A 60 12.90 -6.96 -4.57
C ASN A 60 11.59 -7.66 -4.17
N ARG A 61 10.45 -7.21 -4.70
CA ARG A 61 9.16 -7.85 -4.45
C ARG A 61 9.17 -9.29 -4.96
N VAL A 62 8.58 -10.18 -4.17
CA VAL A 62 8.34 -11.57 -4.52
C VAL A 62 7.17 -11.62 -5.50
N THR A 63 7.41 -12.12 -6.70
CA THR A 63 6.43 -12.13 -7.80
C THR A 63 6.15 -13.51 -8.38
N SER A 64 6.96 -14.52 -8.01
CA SER A 64 6.79 -15.90 -8.48
C SER A 64 6.60 -16.90 -7.34
N ALA A 65 6.01 -18.05 -7.66
CA ALA A 65 5.92 -19.19 -6.73
C ALA A 65 7.31 -19.73 -6.33
N GLU A 66 8.29 -19.61 -7.23
CA GLU A 66 9.65 -20.08 -7.00
C GLU A 66 10.39 -19.20 -5.98
N GLU A 67 10.32 -17.88 -6.13
CA GLU A 67 10.84 -16.95 -5.11
C GLU A 67 10.14 -17.14 -3.77
N LEU A 68 8.81 -17.28 -3.78
CA LEU A 68 8.03 -17.50 -2.56
C LEU A 68 8.42 -18.79 -1.83
N SER A 69 8.74 -19.85 -2.57
CA SER A 69 9.17 -21.14 -1.99
C SER A 69 10.50 -21.07 -1.23
N LYS A 70 11.31 -20.03 -1.46
CA LYS A 70 12.55 -19.77 -0.70
C LYS A 70 12.28 -19.15 0.67
N ILE A 71 11.05 -18.66 0.90
CA ILE A 71 10.64 -17.94 2.10
C ILE A 71 9.74 -18.80 2.98
N ILE A 72 8.78 -19.49 2.35
CA ILE A 72 7.83 -20.37 3.04
C ILE A 72 7.73 -21.72 2.32
N PRO A 73 7.46 -22.82 3.06
CA PRO A 73 7.20 -24.10 2.43
C PRO A 73 5.91 -24.02 1.60
N LEU A 74 5.97 -24.52 0.38
CA LEU A 74 4.83 -24.63 -0.53
C LEU A 74 4.70 -26.09 -0.96
N THR A 75 3.49 -26.63 -0.85
CA THR A 75 3.14 -27.91 -1.43
C THR A 75 3.15 -27.83 -2.96
N PRO A 76 3.32 -28.97 -3.69
CA PRO A 76 3.22 -28.97 -5.14
C PRO A 76 1.90 -28.39 -5.67
N SER A 77 0.78 -28.64 -4.96
CA SER A 77 -0.53 -28.10 -5.31
C SER A 77 -0.63 -26.59 -5.11
N GLU A 78 -0.04 -26.04 -4.04
CA GLU A 78 0.02 -24.58 -3.85
C GLU A 78 0.88 -23.91 -4.93
N ARG A 79 2.03 -24.50 -5.27
CA ARG A 79 2.91 -23.98 -6.32
C ARG A 79 2.20 -23.92 -7.68
N ASP A 80 1.52 -25.00 -8.06
CA ASP A 80 0.70 -25.06 -9.28
C ASP A 80 -0.46 -24.06 -9.24
N GLY A 81 -1.18 -23.99 -8.11
CA GLY A 81 -2.29 -23.04 -7.92
C GLY A 81 -1.86 -21.59 -8.04
N ILE A 82 -0.72 -21.21 -7.45
CA ILE A 82 -0.11 -19.89 -7.62
C ILE A 82 0.22 -19.66 -9.09
N GLY A 83 0.90 -20.60 -9.75
CA GLY A 83 1.26 -20.49 -11.16
C GLY A 83 0.06 -20.22 -12.07
N LYS A 84 -1.03 -20.97 -11.89
CA LYS A 84 -2.30 -20.74 -12.59
C LYS A 84 -2.88 -19.37 -12.31
N CYS A 85 -2.88 -18.92 -11.06
CA CYS A 85 -3.38 -17.59 -10.70
C CYS A 85 -2.59 -16.46 -11.34
N LEU A 86 -1.26 -16.60 -11.46
CA LEU A 86 -0.39 -15.58 -12.03
C LEU A 86 -0.64 -15.32 -13.52
N SER A 87 -1.28 -16.26 -14.23
CA SER A 87 -1.72 -16.04 -15.62
C SER A 87 -2.88 -15.05 -15.76
N HIS A 88 -3.65 -14.84 -14.70
CA HIS A 88 -4.78 -13.91 -14.67
C HIS A 88 -4.51 -12.69 -13.78
N PHE A 89 -3.76 -12.88 -12.70
CA PHE A 89 -3.66 -11.90 -11.64
C PHE A 89 -2.25 -11.81 -11.06
N ARG A 90 -1.64 -10.62 -11.14
CA ARG A 90 -0.30 -10.39 -10.62
C ARG A 90 -0.23 -10.63 -9.11
N MET A 91 0.91 -11.17 -8.67
CA MET A 91 1.36 -11.18 -7.27
C MET A 91 2.58 -10.28 -7.18
N ALA A 92 2.63 -9.49 -6.12
CA ALA A 92 3.82 -8.80 -5.70
C ALA A 92 3.74 -8.64 -4.19
N VAL A 93 4.76 -9.08 -3.46
CA VAL A 93 4.83 -8.98 -1.99
C VAL A 93 6.20 -8.42 -1.63
N THR A 94 6.24 -7.33 -0.87
CA THR A 94 7.53 -6.75 -0.41
C THR A 94 8.29 -7.76 0.45
N PRO A 95 9.63 -7.74 0.42
CA PRO A 95 10.45 -8.53 1.35
C PRO A 95 9.98 -8.41 2.80
N TYR A 96 9.71 -7.18 3.26
CA TYR A 96 9.18 -6.92 4.59
C TYR A 96 7.88 -7.68 4.87
N TYR A 97 6.86 -7.56 4.01
CA TYR A 97 5.57 -8.18 4.30
C TYR A 97 5.64 -9.71 4.18
N ALA A 98 6.46 -10.22 3.26
CA ALA A 98 6.72 -11.65 3.12
C ALA A 98 7.47 -12.23 4.33
N SER A 99 8.38 -11.48 4.97
CA SER A 99 9.09 -11.95 6.18
C SER A 99 8.17 -12.08 7.39
N LEU A 100 7.00 -11.44 7.38
CA LEU A 100 6.00 -11.57 8.44
C LEU A 100 5.15 -12.84 8.32
N ILE A 101 5.23 -13.57 7.20
CA ILE A 101 4.48 -14.82 7.03
C ILE A 101 5.03 -15.86 8.00
N ASN A 102 4.16 -16.42 8.84
CA ASN A 102 4.51 -17.56 9.67
C ASN A 102 4.51 -18.85 8.82
N PRO A 103 5.68 -19.48 8.56
CA PRO A 103 5.76 -20.69 7.73
C PRO A 103 5.09 -21.91 8.38
N GLU A 104 4.95 -21.92 9.70
CA GLU A 104 4.34 -23.03 10.46
C GLU A 104 2.80 -23.00 10.43
N ASN A 105 2.21 -21.89 9.97
CA ASN A 105 0.76 -21.73 9.87
C ASN A 105 0.33 -21.53 8.41
N PRO A 106 0.00 -22.61 7.68
CA PRO A 106 -0.47 -22.53 6.31
C PRO A 106 -1.73 -21.67 6.12
N ALA A 107 -2.59 -21.57 7.15
CA ALA A 107 -3.79 -20.74 7.15
C ALA A 107 -3.54 -19.32 7.70
N GLY A 108 -2.28 -18.93 7.86
CA GLY A 108 -1.86 -17.68 8.48
C GLY A 108 -2.48 -16.44 7.79
N PRO A 109 -2.93 -15.44 8.56
CA PRO A 109 -3.70 -14.31 8.02
C PRO A 109 -2.88 -13.44 7.06
N ILE A 110 -1.56 -13.33 7.24
CA ILE A 110 -0.68 -12.57 6.34
C ILE A 110 -0.52 -13.30 5.00
N LYS A 111 -0.30 -14.62 5.03
CA LYS A 111 -0.25 -15.47 3.84
C LYS A 111 -1.53 -15.32 3.02
N ARG A 112 -2.70 -15.44 3.66
CA ARG A 112 -4.01 -15.29 2.99
C ARG A 112 -4.24 -13.95 2.29
N GLN A 113 -3.56 -12.89 2.74
CA GLN A 113 -3.70 -11.56 2.14
C GLN A 113 -2.72 -11.30 1.00
N ALA A 114 -1.61 -12.05 0.94
CA ALA A 114 -0.48 -11.81 0.05
C ALA A 114 -0.30 -12.89 -1.04
N VAL A 115 -0.52 -14.16 -0.69
CA VAL A 115 -0.25 -15.30 -1.56
C VAL A 115 -1.53 -15.75 -2.25
N PRO A 116 -1.56 -15.83 -3.59
CA PRO A 116 -2.75 -16.22 -4.30
C PRO A 116 -3.06 -17.70 -4.14
N THR A 117 -4.34 -18.03 -4.28
CA THR A 117 -4.82 -19.42 -4.25
C THR A 117 -5.68 -19.73 -5.46
N VAL A 118 -5.70 -20.99 -5.91
CA VAL A 118 -6.51 -21.43 -7.05
C VAL A 118 -8.01 -21.09 -6.94
N ASN A 119 -8.51 -20.88 -5.71
CA ASN A 119 -9.89 -20.48 -5.48
C ASN A 119 -10.21 -19.09 -6.06
N GLU A 120 -9.22 -18.23 -6.27
CA GLU A 120 -9.40 -16.91 -6.89
C GLU A 120 -9.76 -17.00 -8.39
N LEU A 121 -9.60 -18.18 -9.00
CA LEU A 121 -10.02 -18.44 -10.38
C LEU A 121 -11.48 -18.91 -10.48
N ARG A 122 -12.14 -19.11 -9.34
CA ARG A 122 -13.56 -19.49 -9.31
C ARG A 122 -14.39 -18.21 -9.31
N ALA A 123 -15.05 -17.93 -10.42
CA ALA A 123 -16.01 -16.84 -10.50
C ALA A 123 -17.37 -17.29 -9.93
N ASP A 124 -17.93 -16.49 -9.02
CA ASP A 124 -19.32 -16.61 -8.56
C ASP A 124 -20.30 -15.87 -9.50
N PRO A 125 -21.54 -16.36 -9.72
CA PRO A 125 -22.53 -15.67 -10.55
C PRO A 125 -22.87 -14.24 -10.10
N CYS A 126 -22.67 -13.92 -8.82
CA CYS A 126 -22.89 -12.58 -8.26
C CYS A 126 -21.66 -11.66 -8.40
N GLU A 127 -20.53 -12.15 -8.90
CA GLU A 127 -19.35 -11.32 -9.11
C GLU A 127 -19.56 -10.29 -10.22
N MET A 128 -19.02 -9.10 -9.99
CA MET A 128 -19.01 -8.02 -10.96
C MET A 128 -17.58 -7.51 -11.07
N ALA A 129 -17.17 -7.11 -12.27
CA ALA A 129 -15.85 -6.49 -12.47
C ALA A 129 -15.74 -5.19 -11.64
N ASP A 130 -16.76 -4.34 -11.71
CA ASP A 130 -16.87 -3.09 -10.95
C ASP A 130 -18.15 -3.05 -10.10
N PRO A 131 -18.16 -3.73 -8.93
CA PRO A 131 -19.35 -3.77 -8.07
C PRO A 131 -19.66 -2.41 -7.43
N LEU A 132 -18.70 -1.47 -7.45
CA LEU A 132 -18.85 -0.14 -6.88
C LEU A 132 -19.28 0.90 -7.92
N ARG A 133 -19.36 0.50 -9.19
CA ARG A 133 -19.69 1.35 -10.35
C ARG A 133 -18.81 2.60 -10.42
N GLU A 134 -17.56 2.49 -10.02
CA GLU A 134 -16.58 3.58 -10.05
C GLU A 134 -16.44 4.17 -11.46
N ASP A 135 -16.49 3.32 -12.48
CA ASP A 135 -16.31 3.72 -13.88
C ASP A 135 -17.50 4.57 -14.37
N ASP A 136 -18.72 4.27 -13.89
CA ASP A 136 -19.94 5.02 -14.23
C ASP A 136 -19.97 6.43 -13.61
N TYR A 137 -19.26 6.62 -12.49
CA TYR A 137 -19.15 7.90 -11.79
C TYR A 137 -17.83 8.62 -12.13
N SER A 138 -17.20 8.28 -13.25
CA SER A 138 -15.89 8.81 -13.65
C SER A 138 -16.02 9.94 -14.69
N PRO A 139 -16.07 11.22 -14.28
CA PRO A 139 -16.14 12.35 -15.21
C PRO A 139 -14.88 12.53 -16.06
N THR A 140 -13.74 12.00 -15.63
CA THR A 140 -12.45 12.05 -16.33
C THR A 140 -11.57 10.89 -15.84
N PRO A 141 -10.64 10.36 -16.67
CA PRO A 141 -9.74 9.30 -16.24
C PRO A 141 -9.09 9.56 -14.88
N GLY A 142 -9.17 8.56 -14.01
CA GLY A 142 -8.61 8.61 -12.66
C GLY A 142 -9.43 9.39 -11.63
N LEU A 143 -10.56 10.01 -11.97
CA LEU A 143 -11.37 10.75 -11.00
C LEU A 143 -12.77 10.17 -10.91
N VAL A 144 -13.21 9.80 -9.70
CA VAL A 144 -14.57 9.29 -9.44
C VAL A 144 -15.31 10.27 -8.53
N HIS A 145 -16.46 10.76 -8.99
CA HIS A 145 -17.32 11.69 -8.25
C HIS A 145 -18.70 11.06 -8.03
N ARG A 146 -18.79 10.22 -6.99
CA ARG A 146 -20.02 9.52 -6.61
C ARG A 146 -20.85 10.25 -5.55
N TYR A 147 -20.18 10.98 -4.66
CA TYR A 147 -20.80 11.64 -3.51
C TYR A 147 -20.80 13.16 -3.70
N PRO A 148 -21.78 13.89 -3.14
CA PRO A 148 -21.96 15.32 -3.47
C PRO A 148 -20.78 16.24 -3.19
N ASP A 149 -19.96 15.95 -2.17
CA ASP A 149 -18.97 16.89 -1.64
C ASP A 149 -17.52 16.37 -1.73
N ARG A 150 -17.30 15.22 -2.37
CA ARG A 150 -16.00 14.54 -2.35
C ARG A 150 -15.73 13.67 -3.55
N VAL A 151 -14.45 13.63 -3.91
CA VAL A 151 -13.96 12.85 -5.06
C VAL A 151 -12.88 11.86 -4.63
N LEU A 152 -12.84 10.73 -5.33
CA LEU A 152 -11.75 9.76 -5.27
C LEU A 152 -10.84 9.99 -6.47
N PHE A 153 -9.57 10.30 -6.22
CA PHE A 153 -8.57 10.59 -7.24
C PHE A 153 -7.53 9.46 -7.31
N MET A 154 -7.71 8.57 -8.28
CA MET A 154 -6.87 7.40 -8.54
C MET A 154 -5.63 7.77 -9.33
N LEU A 155 -4.50 7.87 -8.64
CA LEU A 155 -3.26 8.40 -9.19
C LEU A 155 -2.42 7.36 -9.95
N THR A 156 -2.55 6.09 -9.57
CA THR A 156 -1.76 4.97 -10.10
C THR A 156 -2.48 3.65 -9.93
N HIS A 157 -2.16 2.65 -10.73
CA HIS A 157 -2.63 1.26 -10.58
C HIS A 157 -1.60 0.34 -9.91
N LYS A 158 -0.48 0.91 -9.45
CA LYS A 158 0.61 0.17 -8.82
C LYS A 158 0.41 0.12 -7.29
N CYS A 159 0.84 -0.98 -6.67
CA CYS A 159 0.95 -1.14 -5.22
C CYS A 159 2.30 -1.75 -4.85
N SER A 160 2.77 -1.51 -3.63
CA SER A 160 3.92 -2.23 -3.05
C SER A 160 3.59 -3.69 -2.77
N MET A 161 2.35 -3.99 -2.38
CA MET A 161 1.83 -5.35 -2.28
C MET A 161 0.44 -5.44 -2.90
N TYR A 162 0.20 -6.46 -3.73
CA TYR A 162 -1.12 -6.69 -4.33
C TYR A 162 -1.99 -7.58 -3.43
N CYS A 163 -2.87 -6.95 -2.65
CA CYS A 163 -3.81 -7.63 -1.76
C CYS A 163 -4.65 -8.67 -2.53
N ARG A 164 -4.85 -9.87 -1.97
CA ARG A 164 -5.72 -10.91 -2.59
C ARG A 164 -7.22 -10.62 -2.52
N HIS A 165 -7.60 -9.63 -1.72
CA HIS A 165 -8.97 -9.12 -1.57
C HIS A 165 -9.13 -7.69 -2.12
N CYS A 166 -8.33 -7.32 -3.13
CA CYS A 166 -8.40 -5.97 -3.71
C CYS A 166 -9.72 -5.78 -4.49
N THR A 167 -10.56 -4.84 -4.07
CA THR A 167 -11.81 -4.49 -4.77
C THR A 167 -11.59 -3.90 -6.16
N ARG A 168 -10.38 -3.37 -6.43
CA ARG A 168 -9.98 -2.78 -7.71
C ARG A 168 -9.09 -3.68 -8.55
N ARG A 169 -9.14 -5.00 -8.32
CA ARG A 169 -8.34 -6.00 -9.05
C ARG A 169 -8.54 -5.95 -10.57
N ARG A 170 -9.66 -5.40 -11.06
CA ARG A 170 -9.92 -5.18 -12.49
C ARG A 170 -8.94 -4.19 -13.16
N MET A 171 -8.27 -3.32 -12.39
CA MET A 171 -7.35 -2.28 -12.89
C MET A 171 -5.98 -2.34 -12.19
N VAL A 172 -6.00 -2.44 -10.85
CA VAL A 172 -4.80 -2.44 -10.00
C VAL A 172 -4.03 -3.73 -10.22
N GLY A 173 -2.77 -3.59 -10.62
CA GLY A 173 -1.95 -4.76 -10.90
C GLY A 173 -2.33 -5.48 -12.20
N CYS A 174 -3.01 -4.83 -13.16
CA CYS A 174 -3.13 -5.31 -14.54
C CYS A 174 -2.01 -4.71 -15.40
N GLU A 175 -1.85 -3.39 -15.37
CA GLU A 175 -0.76 -2.65 -16.03
C GLU A 175 -0.10 -1.65 -15.07
N ASP A 176 1.18 -1.33 -15.30
CA ASP A 176 1.90 -0.33 -14.50
C ASP A 176 1.54 1.08 -14.98
N TYR A 177 0.39 1.55 -14.52
CA TYR A 177 -0.18 2.84 -14.92
C TYR A 177 -0.07 3.91 -13.82
N SER A 178 0.18 5.14 -14.25
CA SER A 178 0.12 6.37 -13.46
C SER A 178 -0.45 7.46 -14.35
N LEU A 179 -1.25 8.37 -13.79
CA LEU A 179 -1.85 9.45 -14.57
C LEU A 179 -0.77 10.30 -15.25
N ASN A 180 -0.97 10.60 -16.52
CA ASN A 180 -0.13 11.52 -17.27
C ASN A 180 -0.53 12.98 -16.97
N SER A 181 0.25 13.93 -17.49
CA SER A 181 0.02 15.36 -17.22
C SER A 181 -1.32 15.88 -17.74
N GLU A 182 -1.82 15.36 -18.85
CA GLU A 182 -3.11 15.76 -19.43
C GLU A 182 -4.28 15.25 -18.59
N GLU A 183 -4.23 13.97 -18.19
CA GLU A 183 -5.25 13.35 -17.33
C GLU A 183 -5.32 14.04 -15.97
N LEU A 184 -4.15 14.37 -15.37
CA LEU A 184 -4.09 15.15 -14.14
C LEU A 184 -4.73 16.53 -14.31
N GLU A 185 -4.44 17.22 -15.41
CA GLU A 185 -4.99 18.56 -15.66
C GLU A 185 -6.50 18.52 -15.88
N ASN A 186 -7.01 17.51 -16.58
CA ASN A 186 -8.46 17.31 -16.74
C ASN A 186 -9.16 17.07 -15.39
N ALA A 187 -8.56 16.28 -14.51
CA ALA A 187 -9.05 16.09 -13.14
C ALA A 187 -9.00 17.38 -12.31
N PHE A 188 -7.92 18.17 -12.39
CA PHE A 188 -7.84 19.46 -11.69
C PHE A 188 -8.89 20.45 -12.19
N LYS A 189 -9.08 20.58 -13.50
CA LYS A 189 -10.12 21.43 -14.09
C LYS A 189 -11.52 21.01 -13.64
N TYR A 190 -11.77 19.70 -13.57
CA TYR A 190 -13.04 19.20 -13.05
C TYR A 190 -13.24 19.66 -11.61
N ILE A 191 -12.27 19.40 -10.71
CA ILE A 191 -12.37 19.81 -9.30
C ILE A 191 -12.52 21.33 -9.16
N GLU A 192 -11.83 22.13 -9.97
CA GLU A 192 -11.94 23.60 -9.95
C GLU A 192 -13.34 24.11 -10.33
N ASN A 193 -14.00 23.44 -11.28
CA ASN A 193 -15.32 23.83 -11.77
C ASN A 193 -16.47 23.34 -10.86
N HIS A 194 -16.21 22.39 -9.95
CA HIS A 194 -17.21 21.80 -9.05
C HIS A 194 -16.97 22.27 -7.62
N ARG A 195 -17.60 23.40 -7.25
CA ARG A 195 -17.36 24.11 -5.98
C ARG A 195 -17.84 23.37 -4.75
N GLU A 196 -18.74 22.40 -4.94
CA GLU A 196 -19.21 21.49 -3.91
C GLU A 196 -18.13 20.51 -3.44
N VAL A 197 -17.10 20.24 -4.26
CA VAL A 197 -16.01 19.31 -3.94
C VAL A 197 -15.08 19.90 -2.88
N HIS A 198 -15.26 19.47 -1.64
CA HIS A 198 -14.47 19.95 -0.50
C HIS A 198 -13.42 18.92 -0.04
N ASP A 199 -13.66 17.62 -0.23
CA ASP A 199 -12.76 16.53 0.18
C ASP A 199 -12.24 15.74 -1.04
N VAL A 200 -10.91 15.65 -1.15
CA VAL A 200 -10.23 14.91 -2.22
C VAL A 200 -9.43 13.76 -1.62
N LEU A 201 -9.82 12.52 -1.92
CA LEU A 201 -9.13 11.30 -1.51
C LEU A 201 -8.17 10.83 -2.61
N LEU A 202 -6.87 10.99 -2.39
CA LEU A 202 -5.82 10.40 -3.21
C LEU A 202 -5.78 8.89 -2.99
N SER A 203 -5.90 8.10 -4.06
CA SER A 203 -5.97 6.64 -4.01
C SER A 203 -5.55 6.01 -5.35
N GLY A 204 -6.16 4.87 -5.71
CA GLY A 204 -5.84 4.04 -6.87
C GLY A 204 -5.37 2.66 -6.39
N GLY A 205 -4.15 2.30 -6.75
CA GLY A 205 -3.40 1.23 -6.12
C GLY A 205 -2.91 1.67 -4.75
N ASP A 206 -1.76 2.32 -4.68
CA ASP A 206 -1.27 2.96 -3.45
C ASP A 206 -0.53 4.28 -3.78
N PRO A 207 -1.05 5.45 -3.37
CA PRO A 207 -0.42 6.73 -3.66
C PRO A 207 0.98 6.90 -3.09
N LEU A 208 1.28 6.27 -1.93
CA LEU A 208 2.55 6.49 -1.26
C LEU A 208 3.71 5.75 -1.92
N ILE A 209 3.51 4.90 -2.92
CA ILE A 209 4.65 4.35 -3.67
C ILE A 209 5.21 5.34 -4.71
N LEU A 210 4.50 6.45 -4.96
CA LEU A 210 4.93 7.51 -5.86
C LEU A 210 6.03 8.33 -5.19
N SER A 211 6.86 8.99 -6.00
CA SER A 211 7.95 9.82 -5.48
C SER A 211 7.39 11.02 -4.69
N ASP A 212 8.19 11.54 -3.76
CA ASP A 212 7.82 12.70 -2.95
C ASP A 212 7.49 13.91 -3.84
N GLU A 213 8.26 14.11 -4.93
CA GLU A 213 8.09 15.22 -5.87
C GLU A 213 6.77 15.11 -6.65
N TRP A 214 6.43 13.91 -7.12
CA TRP A 214 5.21 13.69 -7.89
C TRP A 214 3.97 13.83 -7.01
N LEU A 215 4.02 13.29 -5.79
CA LEU A 215 2.96 13.45 -4.81
C LEU A 215 2.81 14.92 -4.37
N GLU A 216 3.93 15.62 -4.13
CA GLU A 216 3.92 17.05 -3.78
C GLU A 216 3.33 17.91 -4.90
N LYS A 217 3.65 17.63 -6.17
CA LYS A 217 3.07 18.34 -7.33
C LYS A 217 1.54 18.33 -7.28
N ILE A 218 0.95 17.18 -6.98
CA ILE A 218 -0.51 17.00 -6.94
C ILE A 218 -1.11 17.68 -5.71
N ILE A 219 -0.54 17.43 -4.53
CA ILE A 219 -1.01 18.03 -3.29
C ILE A 219 -0.96 19.56 -3.38
N LYS A 220 0.16 20.11 -3.88
CA LYS A 220 0.33 21.56 -4.07
C LYS A 220 -0.71 22.12 -5.04
N ARG A 221 -1.00 21.41 -6.13
CA ARG A 221 -2.01 21.82 -7.13
C ARG A 221 -3.43 21.74 -6.59
N LEU A 222 -3.77 20.74 -5.78
CA LEU A 222 -5.06 20.67 -5.10
C LEU A 222 -5.20 21.81 -4.07
N ARG A 223 -4.12 22.13 -3.35
CA ARG A 223 -4.10 23.23 -2.39
C ARG A 223 -4.25 24.62 -2.99
N SER A 224 -3.99 24.80 -4.29
CA SER A 224 -4.28 26.07 -4.96
C SER A 224 -5.78 26.26 -5.26
N ILE A 225 -6.59 25.20 -5.16
CA ILE A 225 -8.04 25.24 -5.38
C ILE A 225 -8.73 25.65 -4.08
N LYS A 226 -9.32 26.86 -4.07
CA LYS A 226 -9.79 27.53 -2.83
C LYS A 226 -10.83 26.74 -2.03
N HIS A 227 -11.74 26.03 -2.69
CA HIS A 227 -12.82 25.29 -2.04
C HIS A 227 -12.43 23.88 -1.58
N VAL A 228 -11.24 23.39 -1.96
CA VAL A 228 -10.71 22.11 -1.47
C VAL A 228 -10.17 22.29 -0.06
N GLY A 229 -10.97 21.89 0.94
CA GLY A 229 -10.60 22.02 2.34
C GLY A 229 -9.73 20.87 2.82
N VAL A 230 -10.05 19.63 2.46
CA VAL A 230 -9.39 18.43 2.99
C VAL A 230 -8.79 17.59 1.86
N ILE A 231 -7.55 17.17 2.06
CA ILE A 231 -6.89 16.16 1.21
C ILE A 231 -6.65 14.93 2.08
N ARG A 232 -7.07 13.76 1.60
CA ARG A 232 -6.87 12.48 2.28
C ARG A 232 -6.05 11.56 1.40
N ILE A 233 -5.29 10.65 2.00
CA ILE A 233 -4.48 9.66 1.30
C ILE A 233 -4.93 8.29 1.78
N GLY A 234 -5.47 7.47 0.89
CA GLY A 234 -5.76 6.06 1.17
C GLY A 234 -4.58 5.19 0.77
N THR A 235 -3.88 4.61 1.74
CA THR A 235 -2.61 3.91 1.50
C THR A 235 -2.45 2.72 2.44
N ARG A 236 -1.95 1.61 1.91
CA ARG A 236 -1.63 0.42 2.71
C ARG A 236 -0.16 0.38 3.11
N THR A 237 0.62 1.29 2.56
CA THR A 237 2.08 1.35 2.69
C THR A 237 2.59 1.29 4.13
N PRO A 238 2.00 1.96 5.15
CA PRO A 238 2.46 1.83 6.54
C PRO A 238 2.46 0.38 7.07
N VAL A 239 1.60 -0.47 6.51
CA VAL A 239 1.45 -1.88 6.92
C VAL A 239 2.34 -2.81 6.10
N VAL A 240 2.46 -2.59 4.79
CA VAL A 240 3.14 -3.52 3.89
C VAL A 240 4.56 -3.10 3.52
N MET A 241 4.91 -1.83 3.75
CA MET A 241 6.22 -1.25 3.43
C MET A 241 6.47 -0.01 4.31
N PRO A 242 6.58 -0.17 5.64
CA PRO A 242 6.69 0.95 6.58
C PRO A 242 7.92 1.84 6.32
N MET A 243 8.96 1.30 5.65
CA MET A 243 10.16 2.02 5.22
C MET A 243 9.87 3.28 4.38
N ARG A 244 8.71 3.36 3.73
CA ARG A 244 8.32 4.52 2.91
C ARG A 244 7.99 5.76 3.75
N ILE A 245 7.72 5.59 5.04
CA ILE A 245 7.42 6.69 5.97
C ILE A 245 8.74 7.36 6.39
N THR A 246 9.31 8.13 5.46
CA THR A 246 10.59 8.82 5.62
C THR A 246 10.40 10.21 6.23
N GLY A 247 11.47 10.77 6.81
CA GLY A 247 11.47 12.17 7.27
C GLY A 247 11.18 13.17 6.14
N GLY A 248 11.61 12.85 4.91
CA GLY A 248 11.31 13.64 3.70
C GLY A 248 9.81 13.69 3.40
N LEU A 249 9.16 12.53 3.35
CA LEU A 249 7.71 12.43 3.15
C LEU A 249 6.93 13.20 4.23
N LEU A 250 7.26 12.98 5.49
CA LEU A 250 6.58 13.65 6.61
C LEU A 250 6.75 15.17 6.56
N SER A 251 7.97 15.64 6.25
CA SER A 251 8.25 17.07 6.06
C SER A 251 7.49 17.65 4.88
N MET A 252 7.36 16.89 3.79
CA MET A 252 6.58 17.29 2.62
C MET A 252 5.10 17.46 2.97
N LEU A 253 4.47 16.43 3.55
CA LEU A 253 3.05 16.43 3.87
C LEU A 253 2.68 17.53 4.88
N LYS A 254 3.56 17.82 5.84
CA LYS A 254 3.34 18.86 6.86
C LYS A 254 3.16 20.27 6.27
N LYS A 255 3.74 20.57 5.10
CA LYS A 255 3.58 21.87 4.41
C LYS A 255 2.13 22.14 3.99
N TYR A 256 1.30 21.11 3.88
CA TYR A 256 0.00 21.17 3.19
C TYR A 256 -1.18 20.78 4.08
N HIS A 257 -1.10 20.99 5.39
CA HIS A 257 -2.22 20.70 6.31
C HIS A 257 -3.54 21.41 5.90
N PRO A 258 -4.72 20.80 6.18
CA PRO A 258 -4.92 19.50 6.83
C PRO A 258 -4.86 18.30 5.86
N ILE A 259 -3.92 17.37 6.09
CA ILE A 259 -3.85 16.07 5.39
C ILE A 259 -4.24 14.96 6.35
N TRP A 260 -5.08 14.03 5.89
CA TRP A 260 -5.43 12.81 6.60
C TRP A 260 -4.89 11.59 5.87
N LEU A 261 -4.55 10.54 6.61
CA LEU A 261 -4.08 9.28 6.07
C LEU A 261 -4.99 8.16 6.58
N ASN A 262 -5.49 7.35 5.66
CA ASN A 262 -6.28 6.14 5.94
C ASN A 262 -5.52 4.91 5.48
#